data_AF-A0A0D6N157-F1
#
_entry.id   AF-A0A0D6N157-F1
#
_cell.length_a   1.000
_cell.length_b   1.000
_cell.length_c   1.000
_cell.angle_alpha   90.00
_cell.angle_beta   90.00
_cell.angle_gamma   90.00
#
_symmetry.space_group_name_H-M   'P 1'
#
loop_
_entity.id
_entity.type
_entity.pdbx_description
1 polymer ?
#
loop_
_entity_poly.entity_id
_entity_poly.type
_entity_poly.pdbx_seq_one_letter_code
_entity_poly.pdbx_strand_id
1 'polypeptide(L)'
;MQAFSTALPNALVVPPTSFRGAVPASQVLGAVAAKAGLGFVNNGVQTVFQAPYLYGSPGQQLAQCLETHPMRMAIGRGQLTIWPAPQAVQDANQTQEQPVTLSAQNGLIGYPSWSAGGLAFRMLFQPQVGFHTLIALQSRYQPAGWGAATSTAAPTGLWRVVQAHHSLHTQQPNGAWFTDIIAQSAS
;
A
#
# COMPACT_ATOMS: atom_id res chain seq x y z
N MET A 1 12.12 -16.83 -10.65
CA MET A 1 11.54 -15.57 -10.12
C MET A 1 10.35 -15.21 -11.00
N GLN A 2 9.13 -15.25 -10.47
CA GLN A 2 7.98 -14.72 -11.19
C GLN A 2 7.91 -13.21 -10.92
N ALA A 3 8.26 -12.40 -11.92
CA ALA A 3 7.99 -10.97 -11.88
C ALA A 3 6.49 -10.77 -12.11
N PHE A 4 5.73 -10.52 -11.04
CA PHE A 4 4.33 -10.12 -11.15
C PHE A 4 4.27 -8.70 -11.70
N SER A 5 4.27 -8.60 -13.03
CA SER A 5 4.02 -7.36 -13.73
C SER A 5 2.58 -6.92 -13.46
N THR A 6 2.40 -5.69 -12.97
CA THR A 6 1.08 -5.04 -12.85
C THR A 6 0.39 -4.85 -14.20
N ALA A 7 1.05 -5.19 -15.32
CA ALA A 7 0.46 -5.25 -16.65
C ALA A 7 -0.37 -6.54 -16.90
N LEU A 8 -0.14 -7.63 -16.15
CA LEU A 8 -0.85 -8.90 -16.37
C LEU A 8 -2.38 -8.80 -16.16
N PRO A 9 -2.91 -8.09 -15.14
CA PRO A 9 -4.36 -7.89 -14.99
C PRO A 9 -4.98 -7.08 -16.13
N ASN A 10 -4.19 -6.29 -16.88
CA ASN A 10 -4.67 -5.53 -18.04
C ASN A 10 -4.72 -6.36 -19.32
N ALA A 11 -4.01 -7.49 -19.39
CA ALA A 11 -3.93 -8.34 -20.57
C ALA A 11 -5.01 -9.45 -20.62
N LEU A 12 -5.75 -9.65 -19.52
CA LEU A 12 -6.83 -10.65 -19.47
C LEU A 12 -8.15 -10.02 -19.92
N VAL A 13 -8.76 -10.61 -20.95
CA VAL A 13 -10.12 -10.24 -21.36
C VAL A 13 -11.10 -10.98 -20.46
N VAL A 14 -11.80 -10.23 -19.63
CA VAL A 14 -12.75 -10.77 -18.65
C VAL A 14 -14.15 -10.29 -19.03
N PRO A 15 -15.18 -11.16 -18.97
CA PRO A 15 -16.55 -10.76 -19.28
C PRO A 15 -17.02 -9.64 -18.34
N PRO A 16 -17.85 -8.70 -18.82
CA PRO A 16 -18.28 -7.52 -18.06
C PRO A 16 -18.92 -7.92 -16.74
N THR A 17 -18.58 -7.18 -15.68
CA THR A 17 -19.15 -7.41 -14.35
C THR A 17 -20.25 -6.39 -14.15
N SER A 18 -21.50 -6.84 -14.20
CA SER A 18 -22.66 -6.00 -13.88
C SER A 18 -23.33 -6.55 -12.65
N PHE A 19 -23.73 -5.64 -11.77
CA PHE A 19 -24.51 -5.97 -10.58
C PHE A 19 -25.83 -5.19 -10.63
N ARG A 20 -26.91 -5.82 -10.14
CA ARG A 20 -28.20 -5.15 -9.97
C ARG A 20 -28.36 -4.70 -8.52
N GLY A 21 -28.70 -3.43 -8.31
CA GLY A 21 -28.96 -2.86 -6.99
C GLY A 21 -27.72 -2.34 -6.27
N ALA A 22 -27.87 -2.09 -4.97
CA ALA A 22 -26.82 -1.60 -4.08
C ALA A 22 -25.88 -2.75 -3.69
N VAL A 23 -24.62 -2.70 -4.11
CA VAL A 23 -23.63 -3.76 -3.87
C VAL A 23 -22.38 -3.17 -3.19
N PRO A 24 -21.88 -3.78 -2.10
CA PRO A 24 -20.69 -3.28 -1.42
C PRO A 24 -19.45 -3.40 -2.31
N ALA A 25 -18.54 -2.43 -2.18
CA ALA A 25 -17.28 -2.36 -2.92
C ALA A 25 -16.45 -3.64 -2.78
N SER A 26 -16.49 -4.29 -1.60
CA SER A 26 -15.82 -5.57 -1.36
C SER A 26 -16.29 -6.69 -2.29
N GLN A 27 -17.59 -6.74 -2.58
CA GLN A 27 -18.17 -7.75 -3.46
C GLN A 27 -17.88 -7.46 -4.93
N VAL A 28 -17.96 -6.18 -5.33
CA VAL A 28 -17.64 -5.76 -6.71
C VAL A 28 -16.17 -6.00 -7.02
N LEU A 29 -15.27 -5.48 -6.18
CA LEU A 29 -13.82 -5.57 -6.39
C LEU A 29 -13.30 -6.98 -6.15
N GLY A 30 -13.89 -7.73 -5.21
CA GLY A 30 -13.61 -9.16 -5.02
C GLY A 30 -13.96 -10.00 -6.25
N ALA A 31 -15.08 -9.71 -6.93
CA ALA A 31 -15.45 -10.39 -8.17
C ALA A 31 -14.48 -10.08 -9.32
N VAL A 32 -14.05 -8.82 -9.45
CA VAL A 32 -13.04 -8.41 -10.45
C VAL A 32 -11.67 -9.04 -10.15
N ALA A 33 -11.26 -9.09 -8.88
CA ALA A 33 -10.03 -9.74 -8.44
C ALA A 33 -10.04 -11.25 -8.73
N ALA A 34 -11.15 -11.94 -8.42
CA ALA A 34 -11.31 -13.36 -8.70
C ALA A 34 -11.18 -13.67 -10.20
N LYS A 35 -11.78 -12.82 -11.05
CA LYS A 35 -11.66 -12.92 -12.51
C LYS A 35 -10.22 -12.67 -13.01
N ALA A 36 -9.45 -11.85 -12.31
CA ALA A 36 -8.03 -11.61 -12.59
C ALA A 36 -7.09 -12.66 -11.95
N GLY A 37 -7.62 -13.65 -11.24
CA GLY A 37 -6.82 -14.64 -10.51
C GLY A 37 -6.07 -14.07 -9.29
N LEU A 38 -6.54 -12.95 -8.75
CA LEU A 38 -5.95 -12.26 -7.61
C LEU A 38 -6.72 -12.56 -6.33
N GLY A 39 -6.02 -12.71 -5.20
CA GLY A 39 -6.64 -12.66 -3.87
C GLY A 39 -7.21 -11.27 -3.59
N PHE A 40 -8.16 -11.15 -2.66
CA PHE A 40 -8.78 -9.87 -2.31
C PHE A 40 -8.70 -9.60 -0.80
N VAL A 41 -8.26 -8.40 -0.41
CA VAL A 41 -8.21 -7.94 0.99
C VAL A 41 -8.85 -6.55 1.11
N ASN A 42 -9.81 -6.43 2.01
CA ASN A 42 -10.46 -5.17 2.33
C ASN A 42 -10.00 -4.64 3.70
N ASN A 43 -9.35 -3.48 3.72
CA ASN A 43 -8.90 -2.82 4.95
C ASN A 43 -9.85 -1.70 5.40
N GLY A 44 -11.16 -1.98 5.40
CA GLY A 44 -12.17 -1.07 5.96
C GLY A 44 -12.88 -0.16 4.95
N VAL A 45 -12.87 -0.48 3.66
CA VAL A 45 -13.72 0.21 2.66
C VAL A 45 -15.17 -0.24 2.85
N GLN A 46 -16.04 0.72 3.16
CA GLN A 46 -17.50 0.51 3.33
C GLN A 46 -18.34 1.10 2.19
N THR A 47 -17.71 1.54 1.11
CA THR A 47 -18.39 2.14 -0.05
C THR A 47 -19.38 1.17 -0.68
N VAL A 48 -20.53 1.68 -1.11
CA VAL A 48 -21.57 0.91 -1.80
C VAL A 48 -21.72 1.46 -3.22
N PHE A 49 -21.65 0.60 -4.21
CA PHE A 49 -21.93 0.95 -5.60
C PHE A 49 -23.40 0.71 -5.92
N GLN A 50 -24.02 1.66 -6.62
CA GLN A 50 -25.40 1.55 -7.09
C GLN A 50 -25.40 1.11 -8.55
N ALA A 51 -25.78 -0.15 -8.81
CA ALA A 51 -25.83 -0.75 -10.15
C ALA A 51 -24.60 -0.45 -11.04
N PRO A 52 -23.36 -0.75 -10.59
CA PRO A 52 -22.17 -0.47 -11.37
C PRO A 52 -22.15 -1.33 -12.63
N TYR A 53 -21.90 -0.69 -13.77
CA TYR A 53 -21.64 -1.35 -15.05
C TYR A 53 -20.16 -1.23 -15.38
N LEU A 54 -19.39 -2.27 -15.08
CA LEU A 54 -17.94 -2.30 -15.30
C LEU A 54 -17.61 -3.05 -16.58
N TYR A 55 -16.84 -2.41 -17.45
CA TYR A 55 -16.46 -2.94 -18.76
C TYR A 55 -14.95 -2.93 -18.98
N GLY A 56 -14.49 -3.71 -19.96
CA GLY A 56 -13.08 -3.79 -20.31
C GLY A 56 -12.29 -4.80 -19.49
N SER A 57 -10.96 -4.68 -19.51
CA SER A 57 -10.05 -5.55 -18.76
C SER A 57 -10.23 -5.39 -17.25
N PRO A 58 -9.81 -6.35 -16.41
CA PRO A 58 -9.86 -6.20 -14.96
C PRO A 58 -9.21 -4.91 -14.45
N GLY A 59 -8.08 -4.49 -15.01
CA GLY A 59 -7.45 -3.23 -14.62
C GLY A 59 -8.28 -1.99 -15.01
N GLN A 60 -8.98 -2.02 -16.15
CA GLN A 60 -9.92 -0.96 -16.54
C GLN A 60 -11.14 -0.91 -15.60
N GLN A 61 -11.71 -2.07 -15.25
CA GLN A 61 -12.83 -2.16 -14.30
C GLN A 61 -12.42 -1.61 -12.91
N LEU A 62 -11.19 -1.88 -12.48
CA LEU A 62 -10.63 -1.33 -11.24
C LEU A 62 -10.44 0.19 -11.33
N ALA A 63 -9.93 0.71 -12.44
CA ALA A 63 -9.79 2.16 -12.67
C ALA A 63 -11.16 2.87 -12.64
N GLN A 64 -12.18 2.31 -13.26
CA GLN A 64 -13.55 2.85 -13.22
C GLN A 64 -14.11 2.91 -11.79
N CYS A 65 -13.80 1.90 -10.96
CA CYS A 65 -14.19 1.90 -9.55
C CYS A 65 -13.52 3.04 -8.77
N LEU A 66 -12.24 3.32 -9.05
CA LEU A 66 -11.51 4.45 -8.45
C LEU A 66 -12.04 5.81 -8.88
N GLU A 67 -12.46 5.94 -10.14
CA GLU A 67 -13.05 7.18 -10.66
C GLU A 67 -14.41 7.47 -10.04
N THR A 68 -15.20 6.43 -9.76
CA THR A 68 -16.56 6.58 -9.21
C THR A 68 -16.55 6.93 -7.72
N HIS A 69 -15.58 6.41 -6.96
CA HIS A 69 -15.50 6.61 -5.52
C HIS A 69 -14.05 6.78 -5.06
N PRO A 70 -13.76 7.77 -4.20
CA PRO A 70 -12.42 7.98 -3.68
C PRO A 70 -12.03 6.82 -2.76
N MET A 71 -11.16 5.95 -3.27
CA MET A 71 -10.53 4.87 -2.50
C MET A 71 -9.10 4.64 -2.99
N ARG A 72 -8.29 3.94 -2.21
CA ARG A 72 -6.95 3.54 -2.61
C ARG A 72 -6.93 2.05 -2.87
N MET A 73 -6.27 1.65 -3.95
CA MET A 73 -6.04 0.24 -4.25
C MET A 73 -4.59 0.02 -4.63
N ALA A 74 -4.09 -1.16 -4.29
CA ALA A 74 -2.79 -1.63 -4.74
C ALA A 74 -2.92 -3.09 -5.15
N ILE A 75 -2.21 -3.43 -6.22
CA ILE A 75 -2.06 -4.80 -6.69
C ILE A 75 -0.62 -5.20 -6.43
N GLY A 76 -0.41 -6.21 -5.60
CA GLY A 76 0.91 -6.70 -5.26
C GLY A 76 0.85 -8.15 -4.82
N ARG A 77 1.89 -8.94 -5.17
CA ARG A 77 2.05 -10.34 -4.74
C ARG A 77 0.84 -11.24 -5.04
N GLY A 78 0.14 -10.99 -6.15
CA GLY A 78 -1.06 -11.75 -6.53
C GLY A 78 -2.31 -11.41 -5.70
N GLN A 79 -2.32 -10.29 -4.99
CA GLN A 79 -3.43 -9.82 -4.18
C GLN A 79 -3.82 -8.39 -4.55
N LEU A 80 -5.12 -8.14 -4.67
CA LEU A 80 -5.73 -6.81 -4.72
C LEU A 80 -6.10 -6.40 -3.29
N THR A 81 -5.53 -5.29 -2.84
CA THR A 81 -5.78 -4.74 -1.52
C THR A 81 -6.38 -3.35 -1.66
N ILE A 82 -7.43 -3.07 -0.88
CA ILE A 82 -8.12 -1.78 -0.90
C ILE A 82 -8.15 -1.10 0.47
N TRP A 83 -8.11 0.23 0.46
CA TRP A 83 -8.14 1.08 1.63
C TRP A 83 -9.07 2.29 1.39
N PRO A 84 -9.73 2.80 2.42
CA PRO A 84 -10.54 4.01 2.30
C PRO A 84 -9.67 5.22 1.92
N ALA A 85 -10.25 6.21 1.24
CA ALA A 85 -9.57 7.48 1.01
C ALA A 85 -9.34 8.23 2.33
N PRO A 86 -8.27 9.04 2.44
CA PRO A 86 -7.91 9.72 3.70
C PRO A 86 -9.03 10.60 4.29
N GLN A 87 -9.93 11.14 3.46
CA GLN A 87 -11.06 11.96 3.91
C GLN A 87 -12.23 11.13 4.47
N ALA A 88 -12.30 9.83 4.17
CA ALA A 88 -13.34 8.93 4.67
C ALA A 88 -12.98 8.26 6.01
N VAL A 89 -11.80 8.56 6.58
CA VAL A 89 -11.27 7.93 7.81
C VAL A 89 -11.68 8.69 9.08
N GLN A 90 -12.73 9.52 9.03
CA GLN A 90 -13.24 10.17 10.24
C GLN A 90 -14.13 9.27 11.10
N ASP A 91 -14.69 8.17 10.55
CA ASP A 91 -15.74 7.41 11.26
C ASP A 91 -15.62 5.87 11.20
N ALA A 92 -14.66 5.32 10.46
CA ALA A 92 -14.50 3.87 10.39
C ALA A 92 -13.47 3.42 11.42
N ASN A 93 -13.96 2.77 12.49
CA ASN A 93 -13.25 1.85 13.38
C ASN A 93 -11.90 1.45 12.78
N GLN A 94 -10.85 2.19 13.15
CA GLN A 94 -9.51 1.92 12.66
C GLN A 94 -9.17 0.51 13.12
N THR A 95 -9.17 -0.45 12.21
CA THR A 95 -8.41 -1.68 12.43
C THR A 95 -7.03 -1.19 12.82
N GLN A 96 -6.65 -1.34 14.10
CA GLN A 96 -5.38 -0.86 14.62
C GLN A 96 -4.28 -1.55 13.83
N GLU A 97 -3.84 -0.92 12.75
CA GLU A 97 -2.79 -1.44 11.90
C GLU A 97 -1.53 -1.33 12.74
N GLN A 98 -1.04 -2.46 13.25
CA GLN A 98 0.14 -2.51 14.09
C GLN A 98 1.32 -1.94 13.30
N PRO A 99 1.89 -0.80 13.70
CA PRO A 99 2.91 -0.15 12.90
C PRO A 99 4.18 -0.99 12.94
N VAL A 100 4.79 -1.20 11.77
CA VAL A 100 6.09 -1.86 11.70
C VAL A 100 7.13 -0.91 12.25
N THR A 101 7.76 -1.28 13.37
CA THR A 101 8.78 -0.44 14.00
C THR A 101 10.09 -0.55 13.21
N LEU A 102 10.61 0.58 12.76
CA LEU A 102 11.84 0.68 11.98
C LEU A 102 12.89 1.43 12.78
N SER A 103 14.04 0.80 12.97
CA SER A 103 15.16 1.34 13.76
C SER A 103 16.49 0.86 13.18
N ALA A 104 17.60 1.42 13.66
CA ALA A 104 18.94 0.95 13.29
C ALA A 104 19.13 -0.56 13.62
N GLN A 105 18.51 -1.04 14.70
CA GLN A 105 18.53 -2.46 15.09
C GLN A 105 17.70 -3.33 14.15
N ASN A 106 16.62 -2.78 13.58
CA ASN A 106 15.71 -3.51 12.70
C ASN A 106 16.12 -3.45 11.22
N GLY A 107 17.36 -3.01 10.94
CA GLY A 107 17.92 -2.99 9.59
C GLY A 107 17.75 -1.68 8.84
N LEU A 108 17.44 -0.55 9.51
CA LEU A 108 17.53 0.77 8.89
C LEU A 108 19.00 1.07 8.52
N ILE A 109 19.23 1.47 7.28
CA ILE A 109 20.57 1.77 6.74
C ILE A 109 20.70 3.26 6.51
N GLY A 110 21.67 3.88 7.18
CA GLY A 110 21.88 5.32 7.11
C GLY A 110 20.81 6.09 7.88
N TYR A 111 20.53 7.32 7.42
CA TYR A 111 19.54 8.19 8.02
C TYR A 111 18.43 8.53 7.04
N PRO A 112 17.19 8.72 7.53
CA PRO A 112 16.11 9.25 6.72
C PRO A 112 16.43 10.65 6.20
N SER A 113 15.98 10.96 5.00
CA SER A 113 16.13 12.27 4.36
C SER A 113 14.79 12.74 3.77
N TRP A 114 14.64 14.06 3.60
CA TRP A 114 13.47 14.61 2.93
C TRP A 114 13.58 14.45 1.41
N SER A 115 12.49 14.01 0.79
CA SER A 115 12.31 13.94 -0.66
C SER A 115 11.01 14.66 -1.05
N ALA A 116 10.82 14.94 -2.33
CA ALA A 116 9.59 15.57 -2.84
C ALA A 116 8.32 14.75 -2.53
N GLY A 117 8.45 13.42 -2.37
CA GLY A 117 7.34 12.52 -2.04
C GLY A 117 7.11 12.30 -0.54
N GLY A 118 7.94 12.89 0.32
CA GLY A 118 7.92 12.68 1.78
C GLY A 118 9.27 12.23 2.33
N LEU A 119 9.24 11.50 3.43
CA LEU A 119 10.42 10.95 4.09
C LEU A 119 10.96 9.75 3.31
N ALA A 120 12.19 9.84 2.83
CA ALA A 120 12.89 8.78 2.12
C ALA A 120 13.91 8.10 3.04
N PHE A 121 13.97 6.78 3.02
CA PHE A 121 14.97 6.01 3.75
C PHE A 121 15.23 4.65 3.11
N ARG A 122 16.37 4.04 3.47
CA ARG A 122 16.77 2.71 3.00
C ARG A 122 16.85 1.75 4.18
N MET A 123 16.43 0.50 3.97
CA MET A 123 16.55 -0.56 4.96
C MET A 123 16.91 -1.91 4.30
N LEU A 124 17.29 -2.88 5.14
CA LEU A 124 17.35 -4.29 4.73
C LEU A 124 15.98 -4.76 4.26
N PHE A 125 15.97 -5.70 3.30
CA PHE A 125 14.74 -6.24 2.78
C PHE A 125 13.87 -6.84 3.88
N GLN A 126 12.67 -6.29 4.01
CA GLN A 126 11.69 -6.75 4.97
C GLN A 126 10.35 -6.96 4.27
N PRO A 127 9.88 -8.23 4.13
CA PRO A 127 8.74 -8.56 3.30
C PRO A 127 7.41 -8.00 3.86
N GLN A 128 7.33 -7.64 5.13
CA GLN A 128 6.13 -7.02 5.71
C GLN A 128 5.94 -5.55 5.31
N VAL A 129 6.98 -4.87 4.82
CA VAL A 129 6.89 -3.47 4.41
C VAL A 129 6.53 -3.39 2.93
N GLY A 130 5.38 -2.79 2.64
CA GLY A 130 4.88 -2.60 1.28
C GLY A 130 4.10 -1.30 1.14
N PHE A 131 3.38 -1.17 0.04
CA PHE A 131 2.53 0.00 -0.20
C PHE A 131 1.47 0.13 0.90
N HIS A 132 1.29 1.36 1.39
CA HIS A 132 0.31 1.74 2.41
C HIS A 132 0.52 1.15 3.82
N THR A 133 1.60 0.39 4.03
CA THR A 133 1.98 -0.09 5.36
C THR A 133 2.23 1.08 6.31
N LEU A 134 1.70 0.99 7.52
CA LEU A 134 2.00 1.92 8.60
C LEU A 134 3.34 1.54 9.25
N ILE A 135 4.24 2.51 9.35
CA ILE A 135 5.57 2.33 9.91
C ILE A 135 5.78 3.31 11.07
N ALA A 136 6.45 2.84 12.12
CA ALA A 136 6.85 3.64 13.27
C ALA A 136 8.37 3.81 13.21
N LEU A 137 8.84 5.00 12.81
CA LEU A 137 10.26 5.22 12.59
C LEU A 137 10.95 5.72 13.86
N GLN A 138 12.00 5.03 14.26
CA GLN A 138 12.88 5.35 15.37
C GLN A 138 14.28 5.66 14.83
N SER A 139 14.64 6.94 14.81
CA SER A 139 15.97 7.38 14.39
C SER A 139 16.56 8.35 15.41
N ARG A 140 17.85 8.17 15.72
CA ARG A 140 18.62 9.10 16.56
C ARG A 140 18.86 10.46 15.88
N TYR A 141 18.80 10.49 14.55
CA TYR A 141 18.97 11.71 13.76
C TYR A 141 17.65 12.03 13.06
N GLN A 142 17.15 13.23 13.30
CA GLN A 142 15.89 13.73 12.78
C GLN A 142 16.16 14.93 11.89
N PRO A 143 15.69 14.95 10.63
CA PRO A 143 15.73 16.15 9.82
C PRO A 143 14.85 17.23 10.46
N ALA A 144 15.25 18.51 10.35
CA ALA A 144 14.45 19.63 10.85
C ALA A 144 13.02 19.58 10.26
N GLY A 145 11.99 19.78 11.11
CA GLY A 145 10.57 19.73 10.73
C GLY A 145 9.84 18.42 11.08
N TRP A 146 10.54 17.41 11.60
CA TRP A 146 9.90 16.31 12.34
C TRP A 146 9.38 16.83 13.68
N GLY A 147 8.09 16.61 13.97
CA GLY A 147 7.49 16.98 15.26
C GLY A 147 8.33 16.42 16.41
N ALA A 148 8.57 17.24 17.44
CA ALA A 148 9.54 16.98 18.48
C ALA A 148 9.30 15.64 19.20
N ALA A 149 10.08 14.59 18.90
CA ALA A 149 10.15 13.44 19.79
C ALA A 149 11.11 13.75 20.94
N THR A 150 10.54 13.86 22.13
CA THR A 150 11.22 14.17 23.40
C THR A 150 11.90 12.95 24.04
N SER A 151 11.97 11.80 23.37
CA SER A 151 12.70 10.63 23.88
C SER A 151 13.19 9.68 22.79
N THR A 152 14.34 9.03 23.04
CA THR A 152 14.99 8.00 22.21
C THR A 152 14.23 6.67 22.14
N ALA A 153 13.16 6.51 22.93
CA ALA A 153 12.35 5.30 23.01
C ALA A 153 10.99 5.40 22.31
N ALA A 154 10.53 6.62 21.99
CA ALA A 154 9.26 6.82 21.29
C ALA A 154 9.48 6.84 19.76
N PRO A 155 8.63 6.17 18.96
CA PRO A 155 8.64 6.36 17.52
C PRO A 155 8.39 7.83 17.22
N THR A 156 9.21 8.39 16.36
CA THR A 156 9.21 9.83 16.06
C THR A 156 8.14 10.17 15.02
N GLY A 157 6.96 9.59 15.19
CA GLY A 157 5.84 9.71 14.26
C GLY A 157 5.52 8.41 13.54
N LEU A 158 4.24 8.33 13.15
CA LEU A 158 3.70 7.29 12.30
C LEU A 158 3.78 7.76 10.85
N TRP A 159 4.30 6.90 9.99
CA TRP A 159 4.46 7.18 8.58
C TRP A 159 3.73 6.14 7.76
N ARG A 160 3.17 6.55 6.64
CA ARG A 160 2.52 5.65 5.70
C ARG A 160 3.34 5.55 4.44
N VAL A 161 3.70 4.33 4.08
CA VAL A 161 4.50 4.06 2.88
C VAL A 161 3.70 4.42 1.63
N VAL A 162 4.26 5.30 0.81
CA VAL A 162 3.68 5.68 -0.49
C VAL A 162 4.42 5.01 -1.64
N GLN A 163 5.69 4.67 -1.45
CA GLN A 163 6.48 3.94 -2.44
C GLN A 163 7.44 2.99 -1.72
N ALA A 164 7.53 1.76 -2.19
CA ALA A 164 8.51 0.78 -1.75
C ALA A 164 9.17 0.14 -2.98
N HIS A 165 10.50 0.21 -3.04
CA HIS A 165 11.30 -0.39 -4.11
C HIS A 165 12.25 -1.41 -3.50
N HIS A 166 12.09 -2.68 -3.89
CA HIS A 166 12.92 -3.78 -3.39
C HIS A 166 13.97 -4.16 -4.42
N SER A 167 15.24 -4.13 -4.02
CA SER A 167 16.38 -4.58 -4.81
C SER A 167 16.89 -5.89 -4.22
N LEU A 168 16.74 -7.00 -4.96
CA LEU A 168 17.11 -8.36 -4.52
C LEU A 168 18.11 -8.97 -5.52
N HIS A 169 19.37 -9.09 -5.13
CA HIS A 169 20.42 -9.68 -5.96
C HIS A 169 20.75 -11.11 -5.50
N THR A 170 20.76 -12.07 -6.43
CA THR A 170 21.03 -13.49 -6.15
C THR A 170 22.28 -14.06 -6.83
N GLN A 171 22.92 -13.32 -7.74
CA GLN A 171 24.07 -13.80 -8.53
C GLN A 171 25.43 -13.28 -8.03
N GLN A 172 25.45 -12.53 -6.93
CA GLN A 172 26.68 -12.03 -6.31
C GLN A 172 26.78 -12.59 -4.89
N PRO A 173 27.94 -13.14 -4.47
CA PRO A 173 28.22 -13.34 -3.05
C PRO A 173 28.07 -11.98 -2.34
N ASN A 174 27.22 -11.90 -1.32
CA ASN A 174 26.81 -10.67 -0.63
C ASN A 174 25.97 -9.68 -1.47
N GLY A 175 25.10 -10.20 -2.36
CA GLY A 175 24.17 -9.38 -3.12
C GLY A 175 23.32 -8.44 -2.25
N ALA A 176 22.99 -7.27 -2.81
CA ALA A 176 22.14 -6.27 -2.19
C ALA A 176 20.72 -6.81 -1.97
N TRP A 177 20.26 -6.81 -0.71
CA TRP A 177 18.88 -7.10 -0.32
C TRP A 177 18.35 -5.88 0.42
N PHE A 178 17.99 -4.85 -0.33
CA PHE A 178 17.61 -3.54 0.21
C PHE A 178 16.20 -3.17 -0.21
N THR A 179 15.55 -2.38 0.63
CA THR A 179 14.28 -1.74 0.33
C THR A 179 14.44 -0.23 0.50
N ASP A 180 14.20 0.49 -0.58
CA ASP A 180 14.12 1.95 -0.61
C ASP A 180 12.66 2.36 -0.47
N ILE A 181 12.39 3.24 0.49
CA ILE A 181 11.02 3.61 0.87
C ILE A 181 10.87 5.12 0.82
N ILE A 182 9.73 5.57 0.31
CA ILE A 182 9.21 6.92 0.49
C ILE A 182 7.92 6.80 1.30
N ALA A 183 7.83 7.55 2.40
CA ALA A 183 6.69 7.55 3.29
C ALA A 183 6.22 8.98 3.61
N GLN A 184 4.93 9.14 3.87
CA GLN A 184 4.33 10.42 4.25
C GLN A 184 3.81 10.35 5.69
N SER A 185 3.68 11.48 6.37
CA SER A 185 3.12 11.52 7.72
C SER A 185 1.72 10.92 7.70
N ALA A 186 1.45 9.94 8.56
CA ALA A 186 0.10 9.47 8.81
C ALA A 186 -0.58 10.49 9.73
N SER A 187 -1.45 11.33 9.16
CA SER A 187 -2.31 12.28 9.90
C SER A 187 -3.51 11.57 10.50
#